data_AF-A0A1X9NI57-F1
#
_entry.id   AF-A0A1X9NI57-F1
#
_cell.length_a   1.000
_cell.length_b   1.000
_cell.length_c   1.000
_cell.angle_alpha   90.00
_cell.angle_beta   90.00
_cell.angle_gamma   90.00
#
_symmetry.space_group_name_H-M   'P 1'
#
loop_
_entity.id
_entity.type
_entity.pdbx_description
1 polymer ?
#
loop_
_entity_poly.entity_id
_entity_poly.type
_entity_poly.pdbx_seq_one_letter_code
_entity_poly.pdbx_strand_id
1 'polypeptide(L)' 'MATRNQTYRTRLAKYLRTRRGKLSQAEFAKKLSISQSTLARIECEDQNVTIDMLELMCKRLKCNLSELIPGS' A
#
# COMPACT_ATOMS: atom_id res chain seq x y z
N MET A 1 -3.25 26.20 -1.90
CA MET A 1 -3.35 24.73 -1.94
C MET A 1 -2.41 24.18 -0.87
N ALA A 2 -2.92 23.49 0.15
CA ALA A 2 -2.06 22.93 1.20
C ALA A 2 -1.10 21.91 0.58
N THR A 3 0.20 22.16 0.69
CA THR A 3 1.25 21.19 0.36
C THR A 3 1.09 20.02 1.32
N ARG A 4 0.34 18.99 0.93
CA ARG A 4 0.14 17.78 1.75
C ARG A 4 1.52 17.16 1.93
N ASN A 5 2.09 17.26 3.14
CA ASN A 5 3.35 16.61 3.49
C ASN A 5 3.25 15.13 3.12
N GLN A 6 3.99 14.70 2.10
CA GLN A 6 3.98 13.32 1.63
C GLN A 6 4.82 12.46 2.58
N THR A 7 4.15 11.71 3.45
CA THR A 7 4.82 10.68 4.24
C THR A 7 4.97 9.40 3.40
N TYR A 8 5.87 8.49 3.82
CA TYR A 8 5.95 7.16 3.21
C TYR A 8 4.61 6.40 3.30
N ARG A 9 3.79 6.66 4.33
CA ARG A 9 2.45 6.09 4.46
C ARG A 9 1.53 6.58 3.37
N THR A 10 1.47 7.90 3.17
CA THR A 10 0.64 8.52 2.14
C THR A 10 1.01 7.99 0.75
N ARG A 11 2.31 7.83 0.47
CA ARG A 11 2.84 7.29 -0.80
C ARG A 11 2.45 5.82 -1.01
N LEU A 12 2.68 4.98 0.00
CA LEU A 12 2.27 3.57 -0.04
C LEU A 12 0.76 3.43 -0.23
N ALA A 13 -0.02 4.17 0.55
CA ALA A 13 -1.47 4.16 0.51
C ALA A 13 -2.01 4.60 -0.86
N LYS A 14 -1.40 5.62 -1.48
CA LYS A 14 -1.73 6.05 -2.83
C LYS A 14 -1.41 4.96 -3.85
N TYR A 15 -0.22 4.38 -3.77
CA TYR A 15 0.21 3.31 -4.67
C TYR A 15 -0.73 2.10 -4.61
N LEU A 16 -1.07 1.62 -3.40
CA LEU A 16 -1.95 0.47 -3.23
C LEU A 16 -3.36 0.74 -3.75
N ARG A 17 -3.93 1.93 -3.52
CA ARG A 17 -5.22 2.33 -4.13
C ARG A 17 -5.16 2.31 -5.65
N THR A 18 -4.10 2.83 -6.24
CA THR A 18 -3.89 2.81 -7.69
C THR A 18 -3.78 1.38 -8.22
N ARG A 19 -3.00 0.52 -7.57
CA ARG A 19 -2.83 -0.89 -7.97
C ARG A 19 -4.11 -1.72 -7.77
N ARG A 20 -4.92 -1.39 -6.76
CA ARG A 20 -6.22 -2.02 -6.51
C ARG A 20 -7.21 -1.71 -7.64
N GLY A 21 -7.23 -0.47 -8.13
CA GLY A 21 -8.12 -0.05 -9.21
C GLY A 21 -9.58 -0.26 -8.83
N LYS A 22 -10.30 -1.06 -9.63
CA LYS A 22 -11.73 -1.35 -9.45
C LYS A 22 -12.01 -2.52 -8.49
N LEU A 23 -10.99 -3.25 -8.07
CA LEU A 23 -11.17 -4.35 -7.12
C LEU A 23 -11.64 -3.82 -5.77
N SER A 24 -12.49 -4.60 -5.10
CA SER A 24 -12.79 -4.37 -3.70
C SER A 24 -11.53 -4.55 -2.85
N GLN A 25 -11.52 -3.96 -1.64
CA GLN A 25 -10.42 -4.18 -0.70
C GLN A 25 -10.26 -5.67 -0.36
N ALA A 26 -11.36 -6.43 -0.24
CA ALA A 26 -11.30 -7.85 0.06
C ALA A 26 -10.60 -8.66 -1.05
N GLU A 27 -10.93 -8.40 -2.32
CA GLU A 27 -10.31 -9.08 -3.46
C GLU A 27 -8.83 -8.75 -3.59
N PHE A 28 -8.47 -7.48 -3.42
CA PHE A 28 -7.08 -7.05 -3.52
C PHE A 28 -6.24 -7.54 -2.33
N ALA A 29 -6.80 -7.55 -1.11
CA ALA A 29 -6.14 -8.10 0.06
C ALA A 29 -5.82 -9.60 -0.11
N LYS A 30 -6.74 -10.38 -0.70
CA LYS A 30 -6.46 -11.78 -1.07
C LYS A 30 -5.27 -11.91 -2.02
N LYS A 31 -5.18 -11.03 -3.04
CA LYS A 31 -4.05 -11.00 -3.99
C LYS A 31 -2.71 -10.69 -3.31
N LEU A 32 -2.73 -9.82 -2.30
CA LEU A 32 -1.57 -9.47 -1.48
C LEU A 32 -1.27 -10.49 -0.36
N SER A 33 -2.17 -11.46 -0.13
CA SER A 33 -2.11 -12.41 0.98
C SER A 33 -2.07 -11.74 2.36
N ILE A 34 -2.93 -10.73 2.54
CA ILE A 34 -3.15 -10.02 3.80
C ILE A 34 -4.64 -9.95 4.11
N SER A 35 -5.00 -9.56 5.33
CA SER A 35 -6.40 -9.37 5.68
C SER A 35 -6.97 -8.08 5.05
N GLN A 36 -8.29 -8.04 4.82
CA GLN A 36 -8.97 -6.85 4.31
C GLN A 36 -8.87 -5.67 5.29
N SER A 37 -8.93 -5.92 6.60
CA SER A 37 -8.76 -4.88 7.62
C SER A 37 -7.35 -4.30 7.63
N THR A 38 -6.32 -5.14 7.43
CA THR A 38 -4.94 -4.68 7.27
C THR A 38 -4.79 -3.78 6.04
N LEU A 39 -5.35 -4.18 4.90
CA LEU A 39 -5.33 -3.34 3.70
C LEU A 39 -6.05 -2.00 3.95
N ALA A 40 -7.22 -2.02 4.59
CA ALA A 40 -7.98 -0.82 4.88
C ALA A 40 -7.21 0.17 5.76
N ARG A 41 -6.55 -0.31 6.83
CA ARG A 41 -5.72 0.54 7.70
C ARG A 41 -4.52 1.13 6.97
N ILE A 42 -3.88 0.37 6.08
CA ILE A 42 -2.77 0.88 5.27
C ILE A 42 -3.26 1.96 4.31
N GLU A 43 -4.37 1.73 3.62
CA GLU A 43 -4.96 2.75 2.74
C GLU A 43 -5.32 4.00 3.57
N CYS A 44 -5.85 3.86 4.78
CA CYS A 44 -6.16 4.99 5.67
C CYS A 44 -4.95 5.63 6.38
N GLU A 45 -3.71 5.19 6.10
CA GLU A 45 -2.47 5.70 6.72
C GLU A 45 -2.37 5.40 8.24
N ASP A 46 -3.25 4.53 8.76
CA ASP A 46 -3.51 4.26 10.18
C ASP A 46 -2.69 3.08 10.75
N GLN A 47 -1.75 2.52 9.98
CA GLN A 47 -0.93 1.38 10.42
C GLN A 47 0.58 1.59 10.22
N ASN A 48 1.37 1.17 11.22
CA ASN A 48 2.77 0.81 10.98
C ASN A 48 2.82 -0.45 10.11
N VAL A 49 3.55 -0.37 9.02
CA VAL A 49 3.82 -1.52 8.14
C VAL A 49 5.24 -2.00 8.45
N THR A 50 5.41 -3.29 8.70
CA THR A 50 6.73 -3.88 8.94
C THR A 50 7.49 -4.03 7.62
N ILE A 51 8.82 -4.17 7.70
CA ILE A 51 9.65 -4.43 6.52
C ILE A 51 9.22 -5.74 5.83
N ASP A 52 8.94 -6.80 6.59
CA ASP A 52 8.45 -8.08 6.05
C ASP A 52 7.17 -7.92 5.23
N MET A 53 6.28 -7.03 5.68
CA MET A 53 5.03 -6.76 4.98
C MET A 53 5.26 -5.98 3.69
N LEU A 54 6.22 -5.03 3.68
CA LEU A 54 6.65 -4.36 2.46
C LEU A 54 7.27 -5.36 1.46
N GLU A 55 8.13 -6.27 1.94
CA GLU A 55 8.75 -7.29 1.11
C GLU A 55 7.71 -8.26 0.53
N LEU A 56 6.74 -8.69 1.34
CA LEU A 56 5.60 -9.49 0.88
C LEU A 56 4.83 -8.78 -0.24
N MET A 57 4.53 -7.49 -0.08
CA MET A 57 3.83 -6.71 -1.10
C MET A 57 4.65 -6.60 -2.38
N CYS A 58 5.95 -6.31 -2.28
CA CYS A 58 6.87 -6.29 -3.42
C CYS A 58 6.85 -7.63 -4.19
N LYS A 59 6.94 -8.76 -3.48
CA LYS A 59 6.86 -10.12 -4.07
C LYS A 59 5.52 -10.36 -4.77
N ARG A 60 4.40 -10.01 -4.13
CA ARG A 60 3.04 -10.24 -4.67
C ARG A 60 2.70 -9.31 -5.84
N LEU A 61 3.19 -8.08 -5.81
CA LEU A 61 2.94 -7.08 -6.84
C LEU A 61 3.99 -7.07 -7.96
N LYS A 62 5.03 -7.90 -7.83
CA LYS A 62 6.18 -8.00 -8.73
C LYS A 62 6.82 -6.63 -8.98
N CYS A 63 7.06 -5.89 -7.90
CA CYS A 63 7.71 -4.57 -7.93
C CYS A 63 8.77 -4.47 -6.85
N ASN A 64 9.63 -3.46 -6.93
CA ASN A 64 10.61 -3.14 -5.91
C ASN A 64 10.11 -2.07 -4.92
N LEU A 65 10.88 -1.81 -3.86
CA LEU A 65 10.51 -0.84 -2.82
C LEU A 65 10.39 0.59 -3.35
N SER A 66 11.25 0.98 -4.30
CA SER A 66 11.23 2.31 -4.93
C SER A 66 9.96 2.53 -5.75
N GLU A 67 9.41 1.48 -6.35
CA GLU A 67 8.09 1.55 -7.02
C GLU A 67 6.94 1.52 -6.02
N LEU A 68 7.04 0.72 -4.96
CA LEU A 68 6.01 0.58 -3.92
C LEU A 68 5.85 1.89 -3.11
N ILE A 69 6.95 2.60 -2.89
CA ILE A 69 7.01 3.87 -2.18
C ILE A 69 7.83 4.87 -3.05
N PRO A 70 7.25 5.44 -4.12
CA PRO A 70 7.96 6.31 -5.09
C PRO A 70 8.51 7.57 -4.48
N GLY A 71 9.80 7.88 -4.72
CA GLY A 71 10.48 9.11 -4.27
C GLY A 71 9.65 10.38 -4.47
N SER A 72 9.87 11.37 -3.60
CA SER A 72 9.32 12.73 -3.72
C SER A 72 9.86 13.45 -4.94
#